data_AF-A0AAW5N2F9-F1
#
_entry.id   AF-A0AAW5N2F9-F1
#
_cell.length_a   1.000
_cell.length_b   1.000
_cell.length_c   1.000
_cell.angle_alpha   90.00
_cell.angle_beta   90.00
_cell.angle_gamma   90.00
#
_symmetry.space_group_name_H-M   'P 1'
#
loop_
_entity.id
_entity.type
_entity.pdbx_description
1 polymer ?
#
loop_
_entity_poly.entity_id
_entity_poly.type
_entity_poly.pdbx_seq_one_letter_code
_entity_poly.pdbx_strand_id
1 'polypeptide(L)'
;MMKKQYMLFMPAAFCLTLLACTDENLTGNGMTNPDEQPTGETGKVVVDYTLDADAPASRADGSATDSPETSSSSPIRSLTYLLYEKTGTDEVDNAVYTLVKRREIRDITEETQWPMTRENMTWNQREDLKDTLDRASVYKVVFVANADASLHKGEQVLFNASLDVKTPEGEEPQEPLLNFTDAYLRMPQEAFTDDNLFYVTTADFKSSKDADYVNQSLNLERVVARTELSCIANVPGSKAVEARLETYFYPRIKGSDVSSVDETIMAQICNNYKTSVTLLLADEQKLCGEYADYIIPAPEGEESVTCKSKLKDLLESFQNRPQEFEPAVQVEVLKQLTENLMSTENDNSSFSKQYAWENASEVRITFSSCTDKVGLDGTYRKAEETDPITWTVPVENGRINLTTFGTDDTGDASVKQEITSLAFYSQSTEGTGERLFTVTCQNAHPLVLDLAANWRICLELDPAVQILPKVRWYSANTVDVTATVDLEKILKLSTEFEAMQPPQGGDTAQGGDAGTNYYEEFKKHINTVISNVGLGDINNFKITVKIPNTSNPETYTCVPGWREVVNTASGNE
;
A
#
# COMPACT_ATOMS: atom_id res chain seq x y z
N MET A 1 51.90 -10.62 55.43
CA MET A 1 51.89 -10.32 56.87
C MET A 1 51.53 -8.85 57.05
N MET A 2 50.24 -8.52 57.18
CA MET A 2 49.75 -7.30 57.80
C MET A 2 48.26 -7.50 58.10
N LYS A 3 47.94 -7.53 59.40
CA LYS A 3 46.60 -7.64 59.96
C LYS A 3 45.85 -6.31 59.76
N LYS A 4 44.60 -6.38 59.33
CA LYS A 4 43.53 -5.42 59.67
C LYS A 4 42.27 -6.25 59.92
N GLN A 5 42.06 -6.65 61.17
CA GLN A 5 41.17 -6.00 62.14
C GLN A 5 39.73 -5.92 61.62
N TYR A 6 38.97 -6.94 62.00
CA TYR A 6 37.52 -7.00 61.98
C TYR A 6 36.96 -5.87 62.85
N MET A 7 36.25 -4.92 62.24
CA MET A 7 35.27 -4.12 62.95
C MET A 7 33.93 -4.84 62.84
N LEU A 8 33.50 -5.43 63.96
CA LEU A 8 32.11 -5.72 64.24
C LEU A 8 31.34 -4.39 64.12
N PHE A 9 30.53 -4.23 63.09
CA PHE A 9 29.38 -3.33 63.14
C PHE A 9 28.16 -4.21 63.42
N MET A 10 27.48 -3.88 64.53
CA MET A 10 26.18 -4.45 64.88
C MET A 10 25.25 -4.44 63.67
N PRO A 11 24.46 -5.50 63.43
CA PRO A 11 23.29 -5.38 62.57
C PRO A 11 22.30 -4.51 63.33
N ALA A 12 22.23 -3.21 62.99
CA ALA A 12 21.01 -2.47 63.20
C ALA A 12 19.98 -3.11 62.29
N ALA A 13 19.16 -3.99 62.86
CA ALA A 13 17.97 -4.51 62.23
C ALA A 13 17.07 -3.31 61.89
N PHE A 14 17.22 -2.79 60.66
CA PHE A 14 16.14 -2.08 60.01
C PHE A 14 15.09 -3.16 59.75
N CYS A 15 14.12 -3.23 60.64
CA CYS A 15 12.83 -3.83 60.36
C CYS A 15 12.23 -3.09 59.16
N LEU A 16 12.58 -3.50 57.95
CA LEU A 16 11.72 -3.35 56.78
C LEU A 16 10.52 -4.25 57.05
N THR A 17 9.55 -3.69 57.77
CA THR A 17 8.19 -4.21 57.77
C THR A 17 7.75 -4.27 56.31
N LEU A 18 7.61 -5.50 55.83
CA LEU A 18 6.72 -5.86 54.74
C LEU A 18 5.40 -5.12 54.96
N LEU A 19 5.17 -4.02 54.23
CA LEU A 19 3.83 -3.47 54.03
C LEU A 19 3.16 -4.35 52.97
N ALA A 20 2.85 -5.56 53.39
CA ALA A 20 1.69 -6.26 52.87
C ALA A 20 0.46 -5.42 53.23
N CYS A 21 -0.42 -5.21 52.24
CA CYS A 21 -1.77 -4.67 52.34
C CYS A 21 -2.21 -4.26 53.76
N THR A 22 -2.02 -3.00 54.12
CA THR A 22 -2.92 -2.39 55.08
C THR A 22 -4.14 -1.94 54.29
N ASP A 23 -5.28 -2.60 54.52
CA ASP A 23 -6.59 -2.00 54.33
C ASP A 23 -6.48 -0.54 54.79
N GLU A 24 -6.70 0.40 53.86
CA GLU A 24 -6.81 1.80 54.23
C GLU A 24 -7.95 1.88 55.25
N ASN A 25 -7.59 2.25 56.48
CA ASN A 25 -8.54 2.68 57.49
C ASN A 25 -9.16 4.00 57.00
N LEU A 26 -10.06 3.91 56.03
CA LEU A 26 -11.13 4.87 55.86
C LEU A 26 -12.00 4.73 57.10
N THR A 27 -11.71 5.49 58.16
CA THR A 27 -12.68 5.74 59.22
C THR A 27 -13.79 6.61 58.63
N GLY A 28 -14.67 5.97 57.88
CA GLY A 28 -15.85 6.54 57.26
C GLY A 28 -16.73 5.37 56.85
N ASN A 29 -17.79 5.10 57.63
CA ASN A 29 -18.85 4.20 57.23
C ASN A 29 -19.21 4.48 55.76
N GLY A 30 -19.33 3.43 54.94
CA GLY A 30 -19.59 3.51 53.50
C GLY A 30 -20.38 4.75 53.10
N MET A 31 -19.72 5.67 52.38
CA MET A 31 -20.27 6.99 52.10
C MET A 31 -21.46 6.86 51.15
N THR A 32 -22.63 7.23 51.66
CA THR A 32 -23.93 7.31 50.98
C THR A 32 -24.10 8.59 50.16
N ASN A 33 -23.02 9.29 49.81
CA ASN A 33 -23.10 10.56 49.05
C ASN A 33 -21.97 10.65 48.00
N PRO A 34 -22.30 10.76 46.70
CA PRO A 34 -21.31 10.90 45.63
C PRO A 34 -20.59 12.26 45.60
N ASP A 35 -21.03 13.24 46.40
CA ASP A 35 -20.53 14.63 46.39
C ASP A 35 -19.52 14.96 47.50
N GLU A 36 -19.15 14.02 48.38
CA GLU A 36 -18.14 14.27 49.42
C GLU A 36 -16.72 14.08 48.86
N GLN A 37 -16.02 15.19 48.63
CA GLN A 37 -14.60 15.18 48.26
C GLN A 37 -13.75 14.62 49.43
N PRO A 38 -12.88 13.63 49.17
CA PRO A 38 -12.01 13.08 50.20
C PRO A 38 -11.00 14.14 50.67
N THR A 39 -10.83 14.28 51.97
CA THR A 39 -9.85 15.19 52.56
C THR A 39 -8.49 14.50 52.60
N GLY A 40 -7.49 15.05 51.91
CA GLY A 40 -6.13 14.51 51.92
C GLY A 40 -5.46 14.63 53.28
N GLU A 41 -4.64 13.64 53.65
CA GLU A 41 -3.73 13.76 54.80
C GLU A 41 -2.78 14.95 54.61
N THR A 42 -2.30 15.57 55.69
CA THR A 42 -1.38 16.73 55.60
C THR A 42 -0.15 16.39 54.77
N GLY A 43 0.07 17.13 53.68
CA GLY A 43 1.18 16.91 52.75
C GLY A 43 0.87 15.97 51.59
N LYS A 44 -0.34 15.41 51.52
CA LYS A 44 -0.81 14.58 50.40
C LYS A 44 -1.98 15.24 49.65
N VAL A 45 -2.20 14.82 48.41
CA VAL A 45 -3.33 15.25 47.57
C VAL A 45 -3.98 14.02 46.96
N VAL A 46 -5.31 13.97 46.95
CA VAL A 46 -6.05 12.93 46.23
C VAL A 46 -6.24 13.39 44.79
N VAL A 47 -5.88 12.54 43.83
CA VAL A 47 -6.06 12.77 42.41
C VAL A 47 -7.09 11.77 41.88
N ASP A 48 -8.06 12.26 41.13
CA ASP A 48 -9.09 11.47 40.46
C ASP A 48 -8.92 11.61 38.95
N TYR A 49 -8.73 10.50 38.24
CA TYR A 49 -8.50 10.50 36.79
C TYR A 49 -9.78 10.38 35.94
N THR A 50 -10.95 10.52 36.57
CA THR A 50 -12.25 10.33 35.90
C THR A 50 -12.73 11.61 35.23
N LEU A 51 -13.59 11.48 34.21
CA LEU A 51 -14.16 12.64 33.55
C LEU A 51 -15.22 13.29 34.45
N ASP A 52 -15.08 14.60 34.71
CA ASP A 52 -16.11 15.38 35.39
C ASP A 52 -17.42 15.37 34.59
N ALA A 53 -18.57 15.31 35.27
CA ALA A 53 -19.88 15.21 34.63
C ALA A 53 -20.20 16.38 33.68
N ASP A 54 -19.63 17.56 33.95
CA ASP A 54 -19.80 18.78 33.14
C ASP A 54 -18.68 18.99 32.11
N ALA A 55 -17.66 18.12 32.08
CA ALA A 55 -16.57 18.22 31.12
C ALA A 55 -16.99 17.67 29.76
N PRO A 56 -16.64 18.35 28.66
CA PRO A 56 -16.96 17.84 27.33
C PRO A 56 -16.27 16.49 27.12
N ALA A 57 -17.08 15.46 26.88
CA ALA A 57 -16.58 14.17 26.44
C ALA A 57 -15.84 14.35 25.12
N SER A 58 -14.56 13.96 25.06
CA SER A 58 -13.79 13.85 23.82
C SER A 58 -14.16 12.60 23.03
N ARG A 59 -15.21 11.86 23.45
CA ARG A 59 -15.57 10.62 22.79
C ARG A 59 -15.93 10.89 21.35
N ALA A 60 -15.23 10.15 20.55
CA ALA A 60 -15.31 10.02 19.13
C ALA A 60 -16.61 9.32 18.67
N ASP A 61 -17.78 9.72 19.15
CA ASP A 61 -19.06 9.27 18.60
C ASP A 61 -19.74 10.44 17.88
N GLY A 62 -20.37 10.11 16.75
CA GLY A 62 -20.74 11.02 15.67
C GLY A 62 -21.56 12.25 16.06
N SER A 63 -21.64 13.16 15.08
CA SER A 63 -22.59 14.28 14.99
C SER A 63 -23.82 14.13 15.89
N ALA A 64 -24.19 15.20 16.60
CA ALA A 64 -25.40 15.31 17.42
C ALA A 64 -26.74 15.05 16.67
N THR A 65 -26.70 14.52 15.44
CA THR A 65 -27.83 14.21 14.58
C THR A 65 -28.02 12.73 14.29
N ASP A 66 -27.07 11.84 14.61
CA ASP A 66 -27.25 10.39 14.42
C ASP A 66 -27.60 9.70 15.73
N SER A 67 -28.58 8.79 15.65
CA SER A 67 -29.27 8.22 16.80
C SER A 67 -28.32 7.47 17.76
N PRO A 68 -28.59 7.44 19.09
CA PRO A 68 -27.65 6.96 20.11
C PRO A 68 -27.48 5.43 20.18
N GLU A 69 -27.97 4.65 19.21
CA GLU A 69 -28.19 3.21 19.38
C GLU A 69 -27.26 2.27 18.60
N THR A 70 -26.20 2.78 17.95
CA THR A 70 -25.17 1.94 17.32
C THR A 70 -23.80 2.63 17.42
N SER A 71 -23.02 2.48 18.49
CA SER A 71 -22.20 1.29 18.73
C SER A 71 -21.56 1.38 20.13
N SER A 72 -21.93 0.47 21.03
CA SER A 72 -21.66 0.59 22.47
C SER A 72 -20.42 -0.17 22.98
N SER A 73 -19.53 -0.66 22.12
CA SER A 73 -18.35 -1.43 22.53
C SER A 73 -17.07 -0.61 22.34
N SER A 74 -16.38 -0.27 23.43
CA SER A 74 -15.05 0.34 23.35
C SER A 74 -14.00 -0.70 22.97
N PRO A 75 -13.02 -0.36 22.12
CA PRO A 75 -11.89 -1.24 21.80
C PRO A 75 -10.95 -1.48 23.00
N ILE A 76 -11.15 -0.80 24.13
CA ILE A 76 -10.31 -0.94 25.32
C ILE A 76 -10.83 -2.09 26.20
N ARG A 77 -10.01 -3.12 26.35
CA ARG A 77 -10.25 -4.36 27.12
C ARG A 77 -9.38 -4.46 28.37
N SER A 78 -8.29 -3.69 28.47
CA SER A 78 -7.51 -3.55 29.70
C SER A 78 -6.93 -2.15 29.85
N LEU A 79 -6.60 -1.75 31.08
CA LEU A 79 -5.99 -0.45 31.36
C LEU A 79 -4.96 -0.58 32.49
N THR A 80 -3.72 -0.24 32.21
CA THR A 80 -2.62 -0.24 33.18
C THR A 80 -2.28 1.19 33.58
N TYR A 81 -2.20 1.44 34.88
CA TYR A 81 -1.72 2.70 35.47
C TYR A 81 -0.26 2.59 35.89
N LEU A 82 0.52 3.58 35.50
CA LEU A 82 1.92 3.74 35.88
C LEU A 82 2.14 5.15 36.45
N LEU A 83 2.84 5.23 37.57
CA LEU A 83 3.25 6.48 38.19
C LEU A 83 4.76 6.52 38.27
N TYR A 84 5.35 7.56 37.69
CA TYR A 84 6.77 7.82 37.79
C TYR A 84 7.00 9.08 38.63
N GLU A 85 7.96 9.02 39.54
CA GLU A 85 8.38 10.14 40.36
C GLU A 85 9.69 10.73 39.82
N LYS A 86 9.82 12.06 39.83
CA LYS A 86 11.06 12.73 39.48
C LYS A 86 12.13 12.44 40.54
N THR A 87 13.13 11.64 40.18
CA THR A 87 14.23 11.24 41.08
C THR A 87 15.48 12.12 40.92
N GLY A 88 15.62 12.84 39.81
CA GLY A 88 16.78 13.70 39.58
C GLY A 88 16.80 14.35 38.20
N THR A 89 18.02 14.65 37.75
CA THR A 89 18.32 15.04 36.37
C THR A 89 19.49 14.22 35.83
N ASP A 90 19.52 14.00 34.53
CA ASP A 90 20.63 13.34 33.84
C ASP A 90 21.83 14.29 33.65
N GLU A 91 22.89 13.82 32.98
CA GLU A 91 24.11 14.60 32.72
C GLU A 91 23.88 15.84 31.83
N VAL A 92 22.72 15.94 31.18
CA VAL A 92 22.33 17.01 30.26
C VAL A 92 21.17 17.84 30.84
N ASP A 93 20.93 17.75 32.16
CA ASP A 93 19.89 18.44 32.92
C ASP A 93 18.43 18.06 32.56
N ASN A 94 18.19 16.95 31.87
CA ASN A 94 16.82 16.45 31.66
C ASN A 94 16.29 15.78 32.91
N ALA A 95 15.02 15.97 33.23
CA ALA A 95 14.40 15.34 34.39
C ALA A 95 14.33 13.80 34.22
N VAL A 96 14.86 13.08 35.20
CA VAL A 96 14.80 11.61 35.28
C VAL A 96 13.60 11.23 36.15
N TYR A 97 12.77 10.34 35.62
CA TYR A 97 11.56 9.84 36.25
C TYR A 97 11.65 8.33 36.41
N THR A 98 11.43 7.83 37.63
CA THR A 98 11.54 6.40 37.97
C THR A 98 10.17 5.86 38.41
N LEU A 99 9.81 4.66 37.97
CA LEU A 99 8.54 4.01 38.30
C LEU A 99 8.44 3.79 39.81
N VAL A 100 7.37 4.31 40.42
CA VAL A 100 7.08 4.15 41.86
C VAL A 100 5.78 3.40 42.12
N LYS A 101 4.87 3.34 41.15
CA LYS A 101 3.62 2.58 41.25
C LYS A 101 3.21 2.00 39.91
N ARG A 102 2.72 0.76 39.95
CA ARG A 102 2.06 0.07 38.83
C ARG A 102 0.81 -0.61 39.37
N ARG A 103 -0.31 -0.49 38.67
CA ARG A 103 -1.52 -1.28 38.94
C ARG A 103 -2.33 -1.49 37.67
N GLU A 104 -3.04 -2.61 37.62
CA GLU A 104 -4.08 -2.82 36.62
C GLU A 104 -5.40 -2.25 37.14
N ILE A 105 -6.14 -1.54 36.29
CA ILE A 105 -7.47 -1.06 36.60
C ILE A 105 -8.44 -2.24 36.41
N ARG A 106 -9.14 -2.62 37.48
CA ARG A 106 -10.06 -3.76 37.45
C ARG A 106 -11.36 -3.42 36.74
N ASP A 107 -12.07 -4.47 36.35
CA ASP A 107 -13.36 -4.43 35.67
C ASP A 107 -13.36 -3.67 34.33
N ILE A 108 -12.19 -3.48 33.70
CA ILE A 108 -12.13 -3.05 32.30
C ILE A 108 -12.44 -4.26 31.43
N THR A 109 -13.50 -4.14 30.64
CA THR A 109 -14.11 -5.23 29.85
C THR A 109 -14.77 -4.65 28.60
N GLU A 110 -15.31 -5.51 27.75
CA GLU A 110 -15.99 -5.08 26.53
C GLU A 110 -17.23 -4.22 26.71
N GLU A 111 -17.87 -4.35 27.88
CA GLU A 111 -19.07 -3.61 28.28
C GLU A 111 -18.72 -2.26 28.93
N THR A 112 -17.43 -1.95 29.10
CA THR A 112 -17.00 -0.71 29.76
C THR A 112 -17.43 0.50 28.94
N GLN A 113 -18.21 1.37 29.59
CA GLN A 113 -18.69 2.60 28.98
C GLN A 113 -17.63 3.68 29.10
N TRP A 114 -17.25 4.27 27.96
CA TRP A 114 -16.40 5.46 27.92
C TRP A 114 -17.22 6.65 27.43
N PRO A 115 -16.83 7.90 27.75
CA PRO A 115 -15.82 8.24 28.75
C PRO A 115 -16.25 7.75 30.14
N MET A 116 -15.27 7.39 30.98
CA MET A 116 -15.55 6.91 32.33
C MET A 116 -15.88 8.10 33.23
N THR A 117 -17.13 8.13 33.72
CA THR A 117 -17.64 9.13 34.66
C THR A 117 -17.95 8.45 35.99
N ARG A 118 -18.07 9.25 37.05
CA ARG A 118 -18.50 8.74 38.37
C ARG A 118 -19.83 8.01 38.32
N GLU A 119 -20.69 8.24 37.34
CA GLU A 119 -22.01 7.60 37.26
C GLU A 119 -21.96 6.22 36.61
N ASN A 120 -21.10 6.03 35.60
CA ASN A 120 -21.07 4.80 34.79
C ASN A 120 -20.01 3.77 35.21
N MET A 121 -19.13 4.09 36.17
CA MET A 121 -18.10 3.18 36.65
C MET A 121 -18.55 2.25 37.78
N THR A 122 -17.96 1.05 37.79
CA THR A 122 -17.99 0.12 38.93
C THR A 122 -17.24 0.71 40.13
N TRP A 123 -17.47 0.14 41.31
CA TRP A 123 -16.74 0.56 42.51
C TRP A 123 -15.23 0.31 42.38
N ASN A 124 -14.81 -0.84 41.81
CA ASN A 124 -13.38 -1.12 41.66
C ASN A 124 -12.71 -0.11 40.71
N GLN A 125 -13.35 0.23 39.59
CA GLN A 125 -12.84 1.24 38.65
C GLN A 125 -12.67 2.60 39.34
N ARG A 126 -13.64 3.00 40.18
CA ARG A 126 -13.60 4.28 40.93
C ARG A 126 -12.46 4.38 41.92
N GLU A 127 -12.07 3.26 42.51
CA GLU A 127 -10.95 3.20 43.47
C GLU A 127 -9.61 3.09 42.75
N ASP A 128 -9.55 2.27 41.70
CA ASP A 128 -8.33 2.07 40.92
C ASP A 128 -7.96 3.33 40.09
N LEU A 129 -8.93 4.19 39.76
CA LEU A 129 -8.72 5.50 39.09
C LEU A 129 -8.51 6.68 40.05
N LYS A 130 -8.39 6.43 41.36
CA LYS A 130 -7.92 7.44 42.32
C LYS A 130 -6.48 7.15 42.73
N ASP A 131 -5.73 8.18 43.05
CA ASP A 131 -4.46 8.00 43.76
C ASP A 131 -4.25 9.07 44.83
N THR A 132 -3.40 8.78 45.83
CA THR A 132 -2.98 9.73 46.86
C THR A 132 -1.48 9.98 46.72
N LEU A 133 -1.12 11.21 46.35
CA LEU A 133 0.24 11.60 45.98
C LEU A 133 0.85 12.60 46.98
N ASP A 134 2.18 12.55 47.16
CA ASP A 134 2.90 13.54 47.98
C ASP A 134 2.97 14.90 47.25
N ARG A 135 2.60 15.99 47.94
CA ARG A 135 2.63 17.36 47.38
C ARG A 135 4.05 17.86 47.09
N ALA A 136 5.07 17.33 47.74
CA ALA A 136 6.46 17.75 47.56
C ALA A 136 7.09 17.20 46.28
N SER A 137 6.52 16.14 45.71
CA SER A 137 7.05 15.43 44.56
C SER A 137 6.45 15.92 43.24
N VAL A 138 7.13 15.58 42.14
CA VAL A 138 6.67 15.82 40.77
C VAL A 138 6.54 14.48 40.09
N TYR A 139 5.41 14.26 39.43
CA TYR A 139 5.07 12.96 38.86
C TYR A 139 4.79 13.03 37.37
N LYS A 140 5.01 11.91 36.69
CA LYS A 140 4.41 11.58 35.41
C LYS A 140 3.39 10.47 35.62
N VAL A 141 2.16 10.75 35.23
CA VAL A 141 1.06 9.79 35.23
C VAL A 141 0.93 9.23 33.83
N VAL A 142 0.92 7.90 33.70
CA VAL A 142 0.76 7.23 32.42
C VAL A 142 -0.35 6.19 32.52
N PHE A 143 -1.25 6.19 31.54
CA PHE A 143 -2.15 5.07 31.32
C PHE A 143 -1.84 4.40 29.98
N VAL A 144 -1.85 3.07 29.99
CA VAL A 144 -1.60 2.23 28.83
C VAL A 144 -2.79 1.28 28.67
N ALA A 145 -3.51 1.38 27.56
CA ALA A 145 -4.62 0.49 27.26
C ALA A 145 -4.15 -0.76 26.52
N ASN A 146 -4.83 -1.89 26.77
CA ASN A 146 -4.68 -3.16 26.07
C ASN A 146 -3.28 -3.81 26.15
N ALA A 147 -2.47 -3.46 27.15
CA ALA A 147 -1.15 -4.05 27.38
C ALA A 147 -1.19 -5.39 28.13
N ASP A 148 -2.37 -5.89 28.49
CA ASP A 148 -2.51 -7.17 29.19
C ASP A 148 -2.11 -8.31 28.26
N ALA A 149 -1.19 -9.17 28.72
CA ALA A 149 -0.65 -10.27 27.93
C ALA A 149 -1.74 -11.25 27.45
N SER A 150 -2.87 -11.38 28.16
CA SER A 150 -3.98 -12.22 27.74
C SER A 150 -4.62 -11.79 26.40
N LEU A 151 -4.51 -10.51 26.03
CA LEU A 151 -4.95 -9.97 24.74
C LEU A 151 -3.96 -10.27 23.60
N HIS A 152 -2.78 -10.80 23.93
CA HIS A 152 -1.67 -11.08 23.02
C HIS A 152 -1.17 -12.53 23.16
N LYS A 153 -2.09 -13.47 23.43
CA LYS A 153 -1.78 -14.91 23.62
C LYS A 153 -0.69 -15.22 24.66
N GLY A 154 -0.63 -14.40 25.71
CA GLY A 154 0.35 -14.52 26.78
C GLY A 154 1.69 -13.83 26.49
N GLU A 155 1.83 -13.13 25.36
CA GLU A 155 2.99 -12.32 25.04
C GLU A 155 3.06 -11.07 25.93
N GLN A 156 4.22 -10.82 26.54
CA GLN A 156 4.48 -9.55 27.20
C GLN A 156 4.75 -8.49 26.12
N VAL A 157 3.92 -7.44 26.10
CA VAL A 157 4.05 -6.33 25.16
C VAL A 157 4.51 -5.02 25.80
N LEU A 158 4.38 -4.88 27.12
CA LEU A 158 4.85 -3.71 27.87
C LEU A 158 6.12 -4.04 28.65
N PHE A 159 7.21 -3.34 28.33
CA PHE A 159 8.55 -3.57 28.87
C PHE A 159 9.05 -2.39 29.70
N ASN A 160 9.98 -2.68 30.61
CA ASN A 160 10.59 -1.70 31.52
C ASN A 160 9.58 -0.86 32.33
N ALA A 161 8.41 -1.46 32.59
CA ALA A 161 7.30 -0.87 33.34
C ALA A 161 6.73 -1.89 34.35
N SER A 162 7.62 -2.56 35.09
CA SER A 162 7.30 -3.51 36.15
C SER A 162 8.12 -3.23 37.39
N LEU A 163 7.47 -3.20 38.56
CA LEU A 163 8.16 -3.16 39.85
C LEU A 163 8.71 -4.54 40.26
N ASP A 164 8.19 -5.61 39.65
CA ASP A 164 8.62 -6.98 39.90
C ASP A 164 9.64 -7.38 38.83
N VAL A 165 10.92 -7.49 39.22
CA VAL A 165 11.95 -8.11 38.37
C VAL A 165 12.00 -9.60 38.68
N LYS A 166 11.45 -10.42 37.79
CA LYS A 166 11.67 -11.87 37.84
C LYS A 166 12.97 -12.20 37.12
N THR A 167 14.05 -12.45 37.87
CA THR A 167 15.30 -12.99 37.31
C THR A 167 15.09 -14.48 37.00
N PRO A 168 15.30 -14.95 35.75
CA PRO A 168 15.30 -16.37 35.44
C PRO A 168 16.34 -17.12 36.29
N GLU A 169 16.05 -18.38 36.63
CA GLU A 169 16.96 -19.20 37.44
C GLU A 169 18.31 -19.39 36.73
N GLY A 170 19.39 -18.84 37.31
CA GLY A 170 20.76 -18.97 36.79
C GLY A 170 21.34 -17.73 36.11
N GLU A 171 20.60 -16.63 36.00
CA GLU A 171 21.09 -15.36 35.47
C GLU A 171 21.45 -14.36 36.58
N GLU A 172 22.38 -13.45 36.29
CA GLU A 172 22.71 -12.34 37.19
C GLU A 172 21.46 -11.47 37.41
N PRO A 173 21.22 -10.96 38.64
CA PRO A 173 20.11 -10.03 38.90
C PRO A 173 20.18 -8.84 37.94
N GLN A 174 19.25 -8.76 37.00
CA GLN A 174 19.14 -7.58 36.14
C GLN A 174 18.72 -6.39 36.99
N GLU A 175 19.41 -5.25 36.85
CA GLU A 175 18.95 -4.02 37.48
C GLU A 175 17.57 -3.65 36.90
N PRO A 176 16.58 -3.29 37.73
CA PRO A 176 15.29 -2.82 37.26
C PRO A 176 15.47 -1.57 36.38
N LEU A 177 15.23 -1.68 35.07
CA LEU A 177 15.10 -0.52 34.20
C LEU A 177 13.71 0.07 34.41
N LEU A 178 13.61 1.02 35.34
CA LEU A 178 12.37 1.66 35.77
C LEU A 178 12.21 3.10 35.25
N ASN A 179 13.09 3.54 34.36
CA ASN A 179 13.06 4.91 33.87
C ASN A 179 11.92 5.09 32.87
N PHE A 180 11.23 6.22 32.98
CA PHE A 180 10.14 6.60 32.09
C PHE A 180 10.53 6.53 30.60
N THR A 181 11.73 6.99 30.25
CA THR A 181 12.26 6.97 28.87
C THR A 181 12.64 5.58 28.40
N ASP A 182 12.83 4.61 29.31
CA ASP A 182 13.21 3.25 28.95
C ASP A 182 11.98 2.34 28.81
N ALA A 183 10.80 2.77 29.27
CA ALA A 183 9.54 2.05 29.17
C ALA A 183 8.92 2.16 27.77
N TYR A 184 8.50 1.02 27.21
CA TYR A 184 7.94 0.96 25.87
C TYR A 184 6.93 -0.18 25.68
N LEU A 185 6.06 0.00 24.69
CA LEU A 185 5.23 -1.03 24.08
C LEU A 185 5.98 -1.65 22.90
N ARG A 186 6.01 -2.98 22.82
CA ARG A 186 6.53 -3.74 21.68
C ARG A 186 5.37 -4.16 20.78
N MET A 187 5.62 -4.17 19.48
CA MET A 187 4.67 -4.65 18.49
C MET A 187 4.46 -6.16 18.69
N PRO A 188 3.20 -6.64 18.79
CA PRO A 188 2.92 -8.04 19.04
C PRO A 188 3.36 -8.93 17.87
N GLN A 189 3.61 -10.21 18.14
CA GLN A 189 3.89 -11.20 17.10
C GLN A 189 2.66 -11.50 16.23
N GLU A 190 1.46 -11.22 16.73
CA GLU A 190 0.21 -11.37 15.99
C GLU A 190 -0.31 -10.03 15.49
N ALA A 191 -1.08 -10.08 14.41
CA ALA A 191 -1.68 -8.87 13.87
C ALA A 191 -2.64 -8.25 14.89
N PHE A 192 -2.67 -6.92 14.92
CA PHE A 192 -3.66 -6.19 15.69
C PHE A 192 -5.09 -6.50 15.21
N THR A 193 -6.01 -6.51 16.17
CA THR A 193 -7.46 -6.58 16.02
C THR A 193 -8.06 -5.37 16.73
N ASP A 194 -9.35 -5.11 16.56
CA ASP A 194 -10.00 -4.00 17.26
C ASP A 194 -9.97 -4.14 18.78
N ASP A 195 -9.78 -5.35 19.31
CA ASP A 195 -9.75 -5.64 20.74
C ASP A 195 -8.39 -5.43 21.42
N ASN A 196 -7.31 -5.24 20.66
CA ASN A 196 -5.95 -5.19 21.20
C ASN A 196 -5.14 -3.98 20.73
N LEU A 197 -5.80 -2.95 20.20
CA LEU A 197 -5.15 -1.70 19.81
C LEU A 197 -4.57 -0.98 21.02
N PHE A 198 -3.36 -0.45 20.90
CA PHE A 198 -2.72 0.28 21.98
C PHE A 198 -3.13 1.74 22.02
N TYR A 199 -3.34 2.22 23.25
CA TYR A 199 -3.54 3.64 23.54
C TYR A 199 -2.67 4.05 24.71
N VAL A 200 -2.09 5.24 24.65
CA VAL A 200 -1.23 5.80 25.69
C VAL A 200 -1.68 7.22 26.00
N THR A 201 -1.61 7.60 27.27
CA THR A 201 -1.67 9.00 27.68
C THR A 201 -0.59 9.24 28.72
N THR A 202 0.08 10.39 28.63
CA THR A 202 1.10 10.81 29.57
C THR A 202 0.80 12.23 30.01
N ALA A 203 0.68 12.45 31.32
CA ALA A 203 0.45 13.76 31.90
C ALA A 203 1.44 14.06 33.01
N ASP A 204 1.98 15.28 32.99
CA ASP A 204 2.72 15.81 34.13
C ASP A 204 1.74 16.15 35.26
N PHE A 205 2.06 15.73 36.47
CA PHE A 205 1.34 16.11 37.66
C PHE A 205 2.28 16.82 38.64
N LYS A 206 1.85 18.01 39.05
CA LYS A 206 2.48 18.78 40.12
C LYS A 206 1.38 19.39 40.99
N SER A 207 1.35 18.98 42.26
CA SER A 207 0.37 19.46 43.22
C SER A 207 0.53 20.96 43.48
N SER A 208 -0.59 21.68 43.60
CA SER A 208 -0.63 23.01 44.18
C SER A 208 -0.71 22.90 45.71
N LYS A 209 -0.12 23.85 46.44
CA LYS A 209 0.05 23.73 47.90
C LYS A 209 -1.27 23.63 48.68
N ASP A 210 -2.38 24.09 48.09
CA ASP A 210 -3.67 24.28 48.78
C ASP A 210 -4.78 23.32 48.30
N ALA A 211 -4.50 22.41 47.38
CA ALA A 211 -5.50 21.44 46.90
C ALA A 211 -5.41 20.12 47.69
N ASP A 212 -6.50 19.77 48.38
CA ASP A 212 -6.66 18.45 49.01
C ASP A 212 -7.14 17.38 48.01
N TYR A 213 -7.79 17.84 46.93
CA TYR A 213 -8.37 17.02 45.87
C TYR A 213 -8.17 17.67 44.49
N VAL A 214 -7.85 16.86 43.48
CA VAL A 214 -7.71 17.29 42.08
C VAL A 214 -8.41 16.27 41.17
N ASN A 215 -9.36 16.72 40.35
CA ASN A 215 -9.77 15.96 39.17
C ASN A 215 -8.77 16.25 38.03
N GLN A 216 -8.17 15.20 37.47
CA GLN A 216 -7.31 15.26 36.31
C GLN A 216 -7.84 14.31 35.23
N SER A 217 -8.82 14.76 34.45
CA SER A 217 -9.30 14.00 33.29
C SER A 217 -8.21 13.85 32.23
N LEU A 218 -8.08 12.64 31.66
CA LEU A 218 -7.05 12.30 30.67
C LEU A 218 -7.69 11.74 29.39
N ASN A 219 -7.08 12.05 28.24
CA ASN A 219 -7.46 11.50 26.95
C ASN A 219 -6.45 10.43 26.53
N LEU A 220 -6.94 9.22 26.26
CA LEU A 220 -6.14 8.13 25.70
C LEU A 220 -5.93 8.34 24.20
N GLU A 221 -4.68 8.31 23.75
CA GLU A 221 -4.32 8.52 22.35
C GLU A 221 -3.89 7.20 21.72
N ARG A 222 -4.46 6.88 20.56
CA ARG A 222 -4.10 5.68 19.80
C ARG A 222 -2.68 5.83 19.24
N VAL A 223 -1.80 4.87 19.53
CA VAL A 223 -0.39 4.89 19.08
C VAL A 223 -0.14 4.03 17.81
N VAL A 224 -1.21 3.52 17.23
CA VAL A 224 -1.19 2.69 16.02
C VAL A 224 -1.88 3.42 14.86
N ALA A 225 -1.55 3.03 13.64
CA ALA A 225 -2.12 3.52 12.40
C ALA A 225 -2.75 2.37 11.60
N ARG A 226 -3.87 2.63 10.94
CA ARG A 226 -4.63 1.63 10.19
C ARG A 226 -4.42 1.78 8.68
N THR A 227 -4.15 0.67 8.02
CA THR A 227 -4.03 0.55 6.56
C THR A 227 -5.07 -0.43 6.08
N GLU A 228 -5.99 0.05 5.26
CA GLU A 228 -6.90 -0.82 4.52
C GLU A 228 -6.31 -1.06 3.13
N LEU A 229 -6.06 -2.31 2.79
CA LEU A 229 -5.67 -2.71 1.45
C LEU A 229 -6.88 -3.33 0.75
N SER A 230 -7.13 -2.91 -0.47
CA SER A 230 -8.10 -3.56 -1.36
C SER A 230 -7.49 -3.75 -2.73
N CYS A 231 -8.04 -4.66 -3.50
CA CYS A 231 -7.87 -4.64 -4.94
C CYS A 231 -9.11 -3.97 -5.53
N ILE A 232 -8.96 -3.26 -6.65
CA ILE A 232 -10.10 -2.66 -7.36
C ILE A 232 -11.15 -3.75 -7.60
N ALA A 233 -12.22 -3.70 -6.80
CA ALA A 233 -13.32 -4.63 -6.87
C ALA A 233 -13.97 -4.43 -8.24
N ASN A 234 -14.07 -5.52 -9.00
CA ASN A 234 -14.47 -5.57 -10.41
C ASN A 234 -13.37 -5.42 -11.47
N VAL A 235 -12.40 -6.34 -11.48
CA VAL A 235 -11.75 -6.77 -12.73
C VAL A 235 -12.22 -8.17 -13.24
N PRO A 236 -13.50 -8.60 -13.14
CA PRO A 236 -14.01 -9.72 -13.91
C PRO A 236 -14.81 -9.18 -15.10
N GLY A 237 -14.10 -8.65 -16.09
CA GLY A 237 -14.72 -8.24 -17.34
C GLY A 237 -13.70 -7.63 -18.29
N SER A 238 -13.58 -8.21 -19.48
CA SER A 238 -12.67 -7.74 -20.54
C SER A 238 -12.77 -6.22 -20.77
N LYS A 239 -13.97 -5.63 -20.67
CA LYS A 239 -14.21 -4.19 -20.88
C LYS A 239 -13.55 -3.26 -19.87
N ALA A 240 -13.45 -3.65 -18.60
CA ALA A 240 -12.84 -2.80 -17.57
C ALA A 240 -11.31 -2.82 -17.68
N VAL A 241 -10.75 -3.99 -18.01
CA VAL A 241 -9.33 -4.16 -18.35
C VAL A 241 -9.00 -3.35 -19.60
N GLU A 242 -9.82 -3.49 -20.65
CA GLU A 242 -9.68 -2.76 -21.90
C GLU A 242 -9.64 -1.25 -21.65
N ALA A 243 -10.66 -0.66 -21.02
CA ALA A 243 -10.72 0.77 -20.73
C ALA A 243 -9.52 1.31 -19.91
N ARG A 244 -8.95 0.50 -19.02
CA ARG A 244 -7.74 0.86 -18.26
C ARG A 244 -6.48 0.76 -19.11
N LEU A 245 -6.33 -0.30 -19.90
CA LEU A 245 -5.27 -0.37 -20.91
C LEU A 245 -5.36 0.87 -21.82
N GLU A 246 -6.57 1.26 -22.22
CA GLU A 246 -6.73 2.46 -23.04
C GLU A 246 -6.22 3.73 -22.33
N THR A 247 -6.54 3.87 -21.05
CA THR A 247 -6.17 5.05 -20.26
C THR A 247 -4.67 5.13 -19.99
N TYR A 248 -4.02 4.01 -19.66
CA TYR A 248 -2.65 4.01 -19.15
C TYR A 248 -1.59 3.55 -20.17
N PHE A 249 -1.95 2.65 -21.08
CA PHE A 249 -1.03 2.10 -22.10
C PHE A 249 -0.93 3.04 -23.31
N TYR A 250 -2.04 3.65 -23.77
CA TYR A 250 -2.03 4.46 -24.99
C TYR A 250 -1.28 5.78 -24.95
N PRO A 251 -1.32 6.59 -23.87
CA PRO A 251 -0.53 7.82 -23.83
C PRO A 251 0.97 7.55 -24.04
N ARG A 252 1.44 6.35 -23.65
CA ARG A 252 2.83 5.90 -23.86
C ARG A 252 3.11 5.39 -25.27
N ILE A 253 2.09 4.95 -26.02
CA ILE A 253 2.20 4.65 -27.47
C ILE A 253 2.36 5.95 -28.26
N LYS A 254 1.61 7.00 -27.90
CA LYS A 254 1.57 8.28 -28.64
C LYS A 254 2.86 9.10 -28.56
N GLY A 255 3.80 8.75 -27.68
CA GLY A 255 5.13 9.36 -27.62
C GLY A 255 5.15 10.83 -27.21
N SER A 256 4.14 11.33 -26.48
CA SER A 256 4.06 12.76 -26.14
C SER A 256 5.08 13.23 -25.08
N ASP A 257 5.76 12.33 -24.36
CA ASP A 257 6.70 12.68 -23.29
C ASP A 257 7.97 11.82 -23.20
N VAL A 258 8.32 11.03 -24.23
CA VAL A 258 9.41 10.05 -24.13
C VAL A 258 10.49 10.30 -25.17
N SER A 259 11.75 10.31 -24.71
CA SER A 259 12.95 10.64 -25.49
C SER A 259 13.10 9.78 -26.75
N SER A 260 13.79 10.32 -27.77
CA SER A 260 14.00 9.72 -29.10
C SER A 260 14.86 8.44 -29.13
N VAL A 261 15.05 7.76 -28.01
CA VAL A 261 15.89 6.56 -27.85
C VAL A 261 15.04 5.30 -27.66
N ASP A 262 13.72 5.42 -27.44
CA ASP A 262 12.90 4.30 -26.98
C ASP A 262 12.15 3.54 -28.09
N GLU A 263 12.17 2.21 -27.96
CA GLU A 263 11.53 1.20 -28.83
C GLU A 263 10.00 1.14 -28.65
N THR A 264 9.35 2.31 -28.71
CA THR A 264 7.88 2.44 -28.61
C THR A 264 7.16 1.71 -29.74
N ILE A 265 5.88 1.38 -29.55
CA ILE A 265 5.05 0.77 -30.60
C ILE A 265 5.03 1.63 -31.87
N MET A 266 4.98 2.96 -31.74
CA MET A 266 5.06 3.86 -32.91
C MET A 266 6.42 3.81 -33.61
N ALA A 267 7.53 3.75 -32.87
CA ALA A 267 8.85 3.57 -33.47
C ALA A 267 8.96 2.21 -34.19
N GLN A 268 8.36 1.16 -33.65
CA GLN A 268 8.29 -0.15 -34.29
C GLN A 268 7.45 -0.11 -35.58
N ILE A 269 6.28 0.54 -35.56
CA ILE A 269 5.46 0.77 -36.77
C ILE A 269 6.28 1.49 -37.85
N CYS A 270 6.94 2.60 -37.50
CA CYS A 270 7.80 3.36 -38.42
C CYS A 270 8.89 2.48 -39.03
N ASN A 271 9.64 1.77 -38.19
CA ASN A 271 10.76 0.94 -38.61
C ASN A 271 10.31 -0.25 -39.47
N ASN A 272 9.21 -0.90 -39.11
CA ASN A 272 8.68 -2.04 -39.85
C ASN A 272 8.10 -1.61 -41.18
N TYR A 273 7.35 -0.49 -41.25
CA TYR A 273 6.90 0.05 -42.52
C TYR A 273 8.08 0.45 -43.42
N LYS A 274 9.09 1.16 -42.88
CA LYS A 274 10.29 1.54 -43.63
C LYS A 274 11.04 0.31 -44.16
N THR A 275 11.16 -0.74 -43.36
CA THR A 275 11.80 -2.01 -43.76
C THR A 275 10.99 -2.69 -44.87
N SER A 276 9.68 -2.75 -44.74
CA SER A 276 8.78 -3.29 -45.76
C SER A 276 8.85 -2.53 -47.08
N VAL A 277 8.84 -1.19 -47.04
CA VAL A 277 8.99 -0.35 -48.25
C VAL A 277 10.36 -0.57 -48.89
N THR A 278 11.43 -0.64 -48.08
CA THR A 278 12.78 -0.93 -48.60
C THR A 278 12.84 -2.29 -49.31
N LEU A 279 12.17 -3.31 -48.75
CA LEU A 279 12.07 -4.63 -49.37
C LEU A 279 11.28 -4.61 -50.68
N LEU A 280 10.18 -3.87 -50.75
CA LEU A 280 9.37 -3.73 -51.96
C LEU A 280 10.10 -2.95 -53.06
N LEU A 281 10.84 -1.90 -52.69
CA LEU A 281 11.59 -1.04 -53.61
C LEU A 281 12.99 -1.58 -53.96
N ALA A 282 13.45 -2.68 -53.34
CA ALA A 282 14.75 -3.29 -53.65
C ALA A 282 14.86 -3.72 -55.13
N ASP A 283 13.72 -4.03 -55.75
CA ASP A 283 13.60 -4.30 -57.18
C ASP A 283 12.33 -3.63 -57.72
N GLU A 284 12.42 -2.32 -57.96
CA GLU A 284 11.28 -1.50 -58.46
C GLU A 284 10.70 -2.05 -59.77
N GLN A 285 11.53 -2.68 -60.61
CA GLN A 285 11.10 -3.31 -61.85
C GLN A 285 10.24 -4.54 -61.58
N LYS A 286 10.61 -5.35 -60.59
CA LYS A 286 9.80 -6.49 -60.15
C LYS A 286 8.49 -6.03 -59.49
N LEU A 287 8.53 -4.94 -58.72
CA LEU A 287 7.35 -4.37 -58.06
C LEU A 287 6.29 -3.94 -59.08
N CYS A 288 6.69 -3.25 -60.16
CA CYS A 288 5.76 -2.74 -61.15
C CYS A 288 5.55 -3.67 -62.35
N GLY A 289 6.47 -4.60 -62.60
CA GLY A 289 6.42 -5.54 -63.72
C GLY A 289 6.42 -4.82 -65.08
N GLU A 290 5.53 -5.26 -65.97
CA GLU A 290 5.30 -4.63 -67.28
C GLU A 290 4.66 -3.24 -67.18
N TYR A 291 4.04 -2.91 -66.04
CA TYR A 291 3.39 -1.62 -65.80
C TYR A 291 4.36 -0.50 -65.42
N ALA A 292 5.66 -0.80 -65.26
CA ALA A 292 6.65 0.19 -64.80
C ALA A 292 6.67 1.47 -65.66
N ASP A 293 6.54 1.32 -66.97
CA ASP A 293 6.62 2.40 -67.96
C ASP A 293 5.24 2.96 -68.36
N TYR A 294 4.15 2.49 -67.73
CA TYR A 294 2.83 3.07 -67.92
C TYR A 294 2.82 4.51 -67.40
N ILE A 295 2.05 5.36 -68.07
CA ILE A 295 2.01 6.80 -67.83
C ILE A 295 0.72 7.14 -67.09
N ILE A 296 0.86 7.96 -66.06
CA ILE A 296 -0.25 8.63 -65.37
C ILE A 296 -0.28 10.06 -65.89
N PRO A 297 -1.29 10.41 -66.71
CA PRO A 297 -1.39 11.76 -67.26
C PRO A 297 -1.62 12.77 -66.15
N ALA A 298 -0.81 13.81 -66.14
CA ALA A 298 -0.95 14.90 -65.17
C ALA A 298 -2.01 15.91 -65.64
N PRO A 299 -2.58 16.72 -64.72
CA PRO A 299 -3.45 17.83 -65.08
C PRO A 299 -2.75 18.83 -66.02
N GLU A 300 -3.52 19.65 -66.76
CA GLU A 300 -2.96 20.64 -67.69
C GLU A 300 -1.89 21.52 -67.02
N GLY A 301 -0.65 21.45 -67.53
CA GLY A 301 0.50 22.24 -67.04
C GLY A 301 1.53 21.47 -66.22
N GLU A 302 1.30 20.19 -65.92
CA GLU A 302 2.23 19.31 -65.20
C GLU A 302 2.82 18.21 -66.10
N GLU A 303 4.00 17.71 -65.74
CA GLU A 303 4.62 16.58 -66.44
C GLU A 303 3.96 15.27 -66.03
N SER A 304 3.62 14.44 -67.02
CA SER A 304 3.10 13.09 -66.75
C SER A 304 4.19 12.23 -66.10
N VAL A 305 3.79 11.39 -65.14
CA VAL A 305 4.71 10.55 -64.37
C VAL A 305 4.53 9.08 -64.72
N THR A 306 5.59 8.28 -64.58
CA THR A 306 5.47 6.83 -64.75
C THR A 306 4.82 6.20 -63.52
N CYS A 307 4.11 5.08 -63.71
CA CYS A 307 3.54 4.30 -62.61
C CYS A 307 4.62 3.90 -61.60
N LYS A 308 5.82 3.56 -62.07
CA LYS A 308 6.97 3.29 -61.23
C LYS A 308 7.35 4.47 -60.34
N SER A 309 7.51 5.67 -60.91
CA SER A 309 7.86 6.88 -60.14
C SER A 309 6.76 7.20 -59.13
N LYS A 310 5.51 7.19 -59.58
CA LYS A 310 4.37 7.52 -58.73
C LYS A 310 4.19 6.55 -57.56
N LEU A 311 4.29 5.25 -57.80
CA LEU A 311 4.18 4.24 -56.73
C LEU A 311 5.30 4.39 -55.71
N LYS A 312 6.53 4.63 -56.18
CA LYS A 312 7.67 4.91 -55.31
C LYS A 312 7.42 6.14 -54.43
N ASP A 313 7.02 7.25 -55.04
CA ASP A 313 6.75 8.50 -54.33
C ASP A 313 5.65 8.31 -53.27
N LEU A 314 4.58 7.58 -53.60
CA LEU A 314 3.50 7.27 -52.65
C LEU A 314 4.01 6.42 -51.47
N LEU A 315 4.73 5.33 -51.73
CA LEU A 315 5.27 4.45 -50.69
C LEU A 315 6.28 5.16 -49.78
N GLU A 316 7.17 5.98 -50.36
CA GLU A 316 8.18 6.75 -49.63
C GLU A 316 7.57 7.91 -48.82
N SER A 317 6.57 8.62 -49.38
CA SER A 317 5.90 9.74 -48.69
C SER A 317 5.28 9.33 -47.35
N PHE A 318 4.92 8.06 -47.24
CA PHE A 318 4.25 7.49 -46.08
C PHE A 318 5.21 7.01 -44.98
N GLN A 319 6.52 6.93 -45.26
CA GLN A 319 7.53 6.55 -44.26
C GLN A 319 7.57 7.50 -43.06
N ASN A 320 7.04 8.72 -43.23
CA ASN A 320 6.99 9.77 -42.21
C ASN A 320 5.57 10.01 -41.66
N ARG A 321 4.59 9.14 -41.94
CA ARG A 321 3.17 9.28 -41.52
C ARG A 321 2.64 8.03 -40.79
N PRO A 322 3.23 7.65 -39.65
CA PRO A 322 2.86 6.42 -38.95
C PRO A 322 1.46 6.45 -38.32
N GLN A 323 0.85 7.63 -38.16
CA GLN A 323 -0.45 7.81 -37.51
C GLN A 323 -1.59 7.07 -38.21
N GLU A 324 -1.43 6.76 -39.50
CA GLU A 324 -2.46 6.12 -40.33
C GLU A 324 -2.51 4.59 -40.10
N PHE A 325 -1.45 4.01 -39.53
CA PHE A 325 -1.42 2.61 -39.08
C PHE A 325 -1.86 2.45 -37.62
N GLU A 326 -1.82 3.55 -36.84
CA GLU A 326 -2.10 3.56 -35.39
C GLU A 326 -3.42 2.86 -35.05
N PRO A 327 -4.58 3.16 -35.68
CA PRO A 327 -5.86 2.59 -35.25
C PRO A 327 -5.92 1.07 -35.43
N ALA A 328 -5.34 0.53 -36.51
CA ALA A 328 -5.38 -0.89 -36.79
C ALA A 328 -4.44 -1.68 -35.87
N VAL A 329 -3.22 -1.16 -35.65
CA VAL A 329 -2.27 -1.76 -34.72
C VAL A 329 -2.80 -1.70 -33.28
N GLN A 330 -3.43 -0.59 -32.92
CA GLN A 330 -4.06 -0.39 -31.62
C GLN A 330 -5.11 -1.46 -31.30
N VAL A 331 -6.03 -1.73 -32.23
CA VAL A 331 -7.09 -2.74 -32.05
C VAL A 331 -6.49 -4.12 -31.80
N GLU A 332 -5.51 -4.53 -32.60
CA GLU A 332 -4.94 -5.88 -32.46
C GLU A 332 -4.05 -6.01 -31.21
N VAL A 333 -3.30 -4.96 -30.86
CA VAL A 333 -2.51 -4.94 -29.62
C VAL A 333 -3.41 -5.02 -28.40
N LEU A 334 -4.51 -4.28 -28.34
CA LEU A 334 -5.48 -4.38 -27.24
C LEU A 334 -6.07 -5.78 -27.15
N LYS A 335 -6.49 -6.32 -28.28
CA LYS A 335 -7.10 -7.63 -28.36
C LYS A 335 -6.14 -8.67 -27.81
N GLN A 336 -4.88 -8.69 -28.28
CA GLN A 336 -3.88 -9.63 -27.79
C GLN A 336 -3.57 -9.46 -26.30
N LEU A 337 -3.41 -8.22 -25.81
CA LEU A 337 -3.15 -7.96 -24.39
C LEU A 337 -4.33 -8.43 -23.53
N THR A 338 -5.55 -8.11 -23.93
CA THR A 338 -6.78 -8.48 -23.22
C THR A 338 -6.98 -9.99 -23.23
N GLU A 339 -6.81 -10.65 -24.37
CA GLU A 339 -6.89 -12.11 -24.50
C GLU A 339 -5.86 -12.80 -23.61
N ASN A 340 -4.60 -12.36 -23.61
CA ASN A 340 -3.57 -12.96 -22.76
C ASN A 340 -3.84 -12.77 -21.26
N LEU A 341 -4.39 -11.63 -20.85
CA LEU A 341 -4.72 -11.35 -19.44
C LEU A 341 -5.98 -12.09 -18.98
N MET A 342 -6.90 -12.38 -19.89
CA MET A 342 -8.23 -12.92 -19.60
C MET A 342 -8.44 -14.37 -20.03
N SER A 343 -7.52 -14.97 -20.80
CA SER A 343 -7.67 -16.31 -21.39
C SER A 343 -7.92 -17.35 -20.32
N THR A 344 -9.00 -18.12 -20.41
CA THR A 344 -9.34 -19.20 -19.47
C THR A 344 -8.87 -20.57 -19.97
N GLU A 345 -8.29 -20.65 -21.17
CA GLU A 345 -7.97 -21.92 -21.85
C GLU A 345 -6.75 -22.63 -21.29
N ASN A 346 -5.84 -21.89 -20.65
CA ASN A 346 -4.87 -22.48 -19.74
C ASN A 346 -5.41 -22.26 -18.32
N ASP A 347 -5.53 -23.33 -17.52
CA ASP A 347 -5.85 -23.27 -16.08
C ASP A 347 -4.94 -22.33 -15.26
N ASN A 348 -3.92 -21.75 -15.90
CA ASN A 348 -2.90 -20.86 -15.36
C ASN A 348 -2.96 -19.40 -15.86
N SER A 349 -4.05 -18.86 -16.42
CA SER A 349 -4.11 -17.39 -16.53
C SER A 349 -4.15 -16.78 -15.14
N SER A 350 -2.96 -16.43 -14.70
CA SER A 350 -2.66 -16.08 -13.33
C SER A 350 -3.20 -14.71 -12.98
N PHE A 351 -3.40 -13.83 -13.95
CA PHE A 351 -3.66 -12.42 -13.69
C PHE A 351 -5.02 -12.22 -13.02
N SER A 352 -6.13 -12.67 -13.62
CA SER A 352 -7.45 -12.55 -12.99
C SER A 352 -7.55 -13.33 -11.66
N LYS A 353 -6.89 -14.50 -11.56
CA LYS A 353 -6.80 -15.30 -10.33
C LYS A 353 -5.96 -14.62 -9.23
N GLN A 354 -4.90 -13.89 -9.59
CA GLN A 354 -4.00 -13.14 -8.68
C GLN A 354 -4.64 -11.91 -8.04
N TYR A 355 -5.80 -11.47 -8.54
CA TYR A 355 -6.48 -10.28 -8.04
C TYR A 355 -7.89 -10.57 -7.54
N ALA A 356 -8.28 -11.85 -7.49
CA ALA A 356 -9.53 -12.30 -6.90
C ALA A 356 -9.39 -12.41 -5.37
N TRP A 357 -9.14 -11.27 -4.71
CA TRP A 357 -8.92 -11.22 -3.26
C TRP A 357 -10.15 -11.69 -2.48
N GLU A 358 -11.35 -11.51 -3.05
CA GLU A 358 -12.62 -12.04 -2.52
C GLU A 358 -12.67 -13.56 -2.38
N ASN A 359 -11.81 -14.30 -3.10
CA ASN A 359 -11.72 -15.76 -2.98
C ASN A 359 -10.76 -16.20 -1.87
N ALA A 360 -9.96 -15.29 -1.32
CA ALA A 360 -9.06 -15.57 -0.22
C ALA A 360 -9.80 -15.42 1.11
N SER A 361 -9.46 -16.27 2.09
CA SER A 361 -9.93 -16.11 3.47
C SER A 361 -8.91 -15.43 4.36
N GLU A 362 -7.62 -15.59 4.04
CA GLU A 362 -6.51 -15.01 4.80
C GLU A 362 -5.39 -14.58 3.86
N VAL A 363 -4.62 -13.59 4.32
CA VAL A 363 -3.39 -13.14 3.70
C VAL A 363 -2.25 -13.21 4.71
N ARG A 364 -1.10 -13.70 4.27
CA ARG A 364 0.16 -13.58 5.02
C ARG A 364 0.92 -12.38 4.50
N ILE A 365 1.04 -11.37 5.35
CA ILE A 365 1.70 -10.11 5.05
C ILE A 365 3.09 -10.18 5.65
N THR A 366 4.10 -10.11 4.81
CA THR A 366 5.49 -10.00 5.24
C THR A 366 5.93 -8.56 5.04
N PHE A 367 6.50 -7.98 6.09
CA PHE A 367 7.04 -6.63 6.06
C PHE A 367 8.40 -6.59 6.74
N SER A 368 9.32 -5.84 6.13
CA SER A 368 10.57 -5.45 6.76
C SER A 368 10.28 -4.23 7.61
N SER A 369 9.79 -4.45 8.82
CA SER A 369 9.54 -3.38 9.77
C SER A 369 10.86 -2.77 10.21
N CYS A 370 10.91 -1.43 10.23
CA CYS A 370 11.93 -0.74 10.99
C CYS A 370 11.43 -0.29 12.36
N THR A 371 10.13 -0.27 12.69
CA THR A 371 9.60 0.23 13.99
C THR A 371 8.78 -0.83 14.71
N ASP A 372 9.32 -1.38 15.79
CA ASP A 372 8.69 -2.42 16.60
C ASP A 372 8.42 -1.97 18.03
N LYS A 373 8.72 -0.71 18.39
CA LYS A 373 8.62 -0.20 19.75
C LYS A 373 8.06 1.23 19.77
N VAL A 374 7.20 1.51 20.76
CA VAL A 374 6.71 2.86 21.08
C VAL A 374 6.98 3.14 22.55
N GLY A 375 7.81 4.14 22.83
CA GLY A 375 8.06 4.62 24.17
C GLY A 375 6.83 5.28 24.80
N LEU A 376 6.72 5.21 26.13
CA LEU A 376 5.65 5.91 26.87
C LEU A 376 5.78 7.45 26.81
N ASP A 377 6.92 7.93 26.33
CA ASP A 377 7.21 9.32 25.97
C ASP A 377 6.72 9.71 24.57
N GLY A 378 6.08 8.78 23.84
CA GLY A 378 5.58 8.99 22.49
C GLY A 378 6.64 8.77 21.39
N THR A 379 7.85 8.31 21.75
CA THR A 379 8.91 8.07 20.76
C THR A 379 8.73 6.74 20.04
N TYR A 380 8.71 6.77 18.71
CA TYR A 380 8.73 5.56 17.88
C TYR A 380 10.19 5.12 17.69
N ARG A 381 10.49 3.84 17.96
CA ARG A 381 11.86 3.33 18.03
C ARG A 381 12.08 2.20 17.05
N LYS A 382 13.31 2.14 16.56
CA LYS A 382 13.72 1.17 15.56
C LYS A 382 13.83 -0.24 16.16
N ALA A 383 13.42 -1.25 15.39
CA ALA A 383 13.72 -2.65 15.65
C ALA A 383 15.24 -2.89 15.66
N GLU A 384 15.71 -3.58 16.70
CA GLU A 384 17.11 -3.99 16.84
C GLU A 384 17.47 -5.18 15.92
N GLU A 385 16.48 -6.01 15.58
CA GLU A 385 16.60 -7.13 14.66
C GLU A 385 15.91 -6.80 13.33
N THR A 386 16.54 -7.17 12.21
CA THR A 386 16.03 -6.88 10.85
C THR A 386 15.20 -8.03 10.27
N ASP A 387 14.85 -9.02 11.09
CA ASP A 387 14.11 -10.19 10.58
C ASP A 387 12.68 -9.78 10.19
N PRO A 388 12.21 -10.20 9.01
CA PRO A 388 10.92 -9.79 8.50
C PRO A 388 9.81 -10.40 9.37
N ILE A 389 8.89 -9.56 9.82
CA ILE A 389 7.70 -9.99 10.55
C ILE A 389 6.69 -10.49 9.53
N THR A 390 6.04 -11.61 9.83
CA THR A 390 4.97 -12.16 9.00
C THR A 390 3.71 -12.32 9.82
N TRP A 391 2.68 -11.57 9.45
CA TRP A 391 1.37 -11.65 10.06
C TRP A 391 0.37 -12.34 9.17
N THR A 392 -0.54 -13.09 9.78
CA THR A 392 -1.71 -13.64 9.08
C THR A 392 -2.92 -12.79 9.44
N VAL A 393 -3.57 -12.22 8.43
CA VAL A 393 -4.69 -11.30 8.57
C VAL A 393 -5.87 -11.84 7.76
N PRO A 394 -7.11 -11.79 8.28
CA PRO A 394 -8.29 -12.19 7.51
C PRO A 394 -8.49 -11.29 6.29
N VAL A 395 -9.08 -11.87 5.24
CA VAL A 395 -9.56 -11.12 4.08
C VAL A 395 -11.08 -11.06 4.16
N GLU A 396 -11.62 -9.86 4.30
CA GLU A 396 -13.05 -9.62 4.48
C GLU A 396 -13.60 -8.87 3.27
N ASN A 397 -14.45 -9.54 2.49
CA ASN A 397 -15.04 -8.98 1.26
C ASN A 397 -13.99 -8.39 0.30
N GLY A 398 -12.83 -9.06 0.17
CA GLY A 398 -11.71 -8.61 -0.67
C GLY A 398 -10.92 -7.44 -0.10
N ARG A 399 -11.10 -7.09 1.17
CA ARG A 399 -10.32 -6.07 1.90
C ARG A 399 -9.47 -6.71 2.99
N ILE A 400 -8.35 -6.07 3.26
CA ILE A 400 -7.38 -6.46 4.30
C ILE A 400 -7.22 -5.25 5.20
N ASN A 401 -7.45 -5.43 6.50
CA ASN A 401 -7.20 -4.40 7.50
C ASN A 401 -5.90 -4.73 8.23
N LEU A 402 -4.88 -3.91 8.00
CA LEU A 402 -3.57 -4.02 8.65
C LEU A 402 -3.39 -2.83 9.58
N THR A 403 -3.10 -3.09 10.84
CA THR A 403 -2.76 -2.03 11.79
C THR A 403 -1.31 -2.21 12.23
N THR A 404 -0.52 -1.14 12.24
CA THR A 404 0.88 -1.14 12.67
C THR A 404 1.10 0.03 13.62
N PHE A 405 2.28 0.12 14.26
CA PHE A 405 2.65 1.39 14.89
C PHE A 405 2.68 2.53 13.87
N GLY A 406 2.33 3.73 14.34
CA GLY A 406 2.48 4.95 13.55
C GLY A 406 3.95 5.31 13.32
N THR A 407 4.18 6.35 12.53
CA THR A 407 5.49 7.00 12.38
C THR A 407 5.48 8.35 13.09
N ASP A 408 6.65 8.83 13.48
CA ASP A 408 6.82 10.20 13.91
C ASP A 408 6.89 11.11 12.66
N ASP A 409 6.18 12.24 12.67
CA ASP A 409 6.15 13.22 11.56
C ASP A 409 7.53 13.86 11.24
N THR A 410 8.61 13.35 11.85
CA THR A 410 9.99 13.83 11.68
C THR A 410 10.57 13.51 10.30
N GLY A 411 9.93 12.61 9.55
CA GLY A 411 10.34 12.22 8.20
C GLY A 411 11.58 11.33 8.16
N ASP A 412 11.98 10.74 9.28
CA ASP A 412 13.07 9.77 9.29
C ASP A 412 12.65 8.49 8.55
N ALA A 413 13.34 8.21 7.44
CA ALA A 413 13.15 6.99 6.66
C ALA A 413 13.44 5.71 7.45
N SER A 414 14.11 5.82 8.61
CA SER A 414 14.43 4.69 9.48
C SER A 414 13.26 4.17 10.32
N VAL A 415 12.08 4.83 10.31
CA VAL A 415 10.90 4.49 11.14
C VAL A 415 9.74 3.90 10.32
N LYS A 416 9.91 3.73 9.00
CA LYS A 416 8.83 3.34 8.08
C LYS A 416 8.58 1.82 8.07
N GLN A 417 7.33 1.43 7.81
CA GLN A 417 6.95 0.04 7.59
C GLN A 417 6.97 -0.25 6.09
N GLU A 418 7.63 -1.33 5.66
CA GLU A 418 7.69 -1.69 4.24
C GLU A 418 7.11 -3.09 4.03
N ILE A 419 5.97 -3.17 3.33
CA ILE A 419 5.40 -4.45 2.91
C ILE A 419 6.24 -4.99 1.75
N THR A 420 6.77 -6.20 1.91
CA THR A 420 7.57 -6.89 0.89
C THR A 420 6.74 -7.93 0.14
N SER A 421 5.76 -8.57 0.78
CA SER A 421 4.88 -9.52 0.11
C SER A 421 3.53 -9.72 0.80
N LEU A 422 2.51 -10.02 -0.01
CA LEU A 422 1.17 -10.42 0.40
C LEU A 422 0.87 -11.79 -0.23
N ALA A 423 0.87 -12.85 0.57
CA ALA A 423 0.56 -14.21 0.11
C ALA A 423 -0.86 -14.61 0.52
N PHE A 424 -1.73 -14.89 -0.45
CA PHE A 424 -3.15 -15.14 -0.24
C PHE A 424 -3.45 -16.63 -0.20
N TYR A 425 -4.34 -17.05 0.71
CA TYR A 425 -4.69 -18.44 0.92
C TYR A 425 -6.21 -18.64 0.93
N SER A 426 -6.64 -19.82 0.46
CA SER A 426 -8.02 -20.26 0.54
C SER A 426 -8.37 -20.73 1.96
N GLN A 427 -9.67 -20.79 2.26
CA GLN A 427 -10.13 -21.41 3.50
C GLN A 427 -9.81 -22.91 3.49
N SER A 428 -9.28 -23.45 4.58
CA SER A 428 -9.01 -24.88 4.75
C SER A 428 -9.75 -25.42 5.96
N THR A 429 -10.43 -26.56 5.77
CA THR A 429 -11.08 -27.32 6.86
C THR A 429 -10.09 -28.11 7.73
N GLU A 430 -8.81 -28.23 7.35
CA GLU A 430 -7.79 -29.07 8.01
C GLU A 430 -6.51 -28.31 8.42
N GLY A 431 -6.58 -26.97 8.55
CA GLY A 431 -5.52 -26.19 9.20
C GLY A 431 -4.39 -25.60 8.34
N THR A 432 -4.35 -25.83 7.02
CA THR A 432 -3.49 -25.03 6.11
C THR A 432 -4.17 -24.81 4.76
N GLY A 433 -4.62 -23.57 4.51
CA GLY A 433 -5.20 -23.15 3.23
C GLY A 433 -4.29 -23.42 2.04
N GLU A 434 -4.89 -23.65 0.86
CA GLU A 434 -4.10 -23.70 -0.38
C GLU A 434 -3.65 -22.28 -0.72
N ARG A 435 -2.35 -22.09 -1.02
CA ARG A 435 -1.84 -20.79 -1.46
C ARG A 435 -2.40 -20.47 -2.84
N LEU A 436 -3.23 -19.44 -2.92
CA LEU A 436 -3.86 -18.99 -4.17
C LEU A 436 -2.86 -18.24 -5.04
N PHE A 437 -2.22 -17.21 -4.48
CA PHE A 437 -1.26 -16.36 -5.19
C PHE A 437 -0.42 -15.51 -4.23
N THR A 438 0.55 -14.77 -4.78
CA THR A 438 1.38 -13.84 -4.00
C THR A 438 1.59 -12.55 -4.78
N VAL A 439 1.34 -11.41 -4.13
CA VAL A 439 1.72 -10.08 -4.61
C VAL A 439 3.05 -9.73 -3.95
N THR A 440 4.12 -9.60 -4.73
CA THR A 440 5.44 -9.21 -4.20
C THR A 440 5.66 -7.74 -4.48
N CYS A 441 6.05 -6.97 -3.46
CA CYS A 441 6.51 -5.60 -3.63
C CYS A 441 8.03 -5.65 -3.87
N GLN A 442 8.50 -5.16 -5.01
CA GLN A 442 9.92 -5.20 -5.31
C GLN A 442 10.73 -4.26 -4.42
N ASN A 443 11.96 -4.65 -4.07
CA ASN A 443 12.88 -3.82 -3.30
C ASN A 443 13.16 -2.43 -3.93
N ALA A 444 13.02 -2.30 -5.25
CA ALA A 444 13.15 -1.00 -5.93
C ALA A 444 11.95 -0.06 -5.69
N HIS A 445 10.79 -0.63 -5.33
CA HIS A 445 9.50 0.04 -5.13
C HIS A 445 8.68 -0.66 -4.01
N PRO A 446 9.15 -0.63 -2.75
CA PRO A 446 8.41 -1.23 -1.64
C PRO A 446 7.09 -0.47 -1.42
N LEU A 447 6.07 -1.16 -0.92
CA LEU A 447 4.90 -0.48 -0.39
C LEU A 447 5.25 0.03 1.00
N VAL A 448 5.49 1.33 1.09
CA VAL A 448 5.85 2.02 2.34
C VAL A 448 4.59 2.52 3.03
N LEU A 449 4.35 2.09 4.27
CA LEU A 449 3.33 2.65 5.15
C LEU A 449 4.00 3.70 6.03
N ASP A 450 3.72 4.96 5.73
CA ASP A 450 4.22 6.12 6.46
C ASP A 450 3.02 6.93 6.93
N LEU A 451 2.51 6.55 8.10
CA LEU A 451 1.27 7.08 8.66
C LEU A 451 1.50 7.46 10.12
N ALA A 452 1.15 8.70 10.45
CA ALA A 452 1.15 9.14 11.84
C ALA A 452 0.22 8.28 12.72
N ALA A 453 0.49 8.26 14.02
CA ALA A 453 -0.38 7.64 15.01
C ALA A 453 -1.83 8.13 14.87
N ASN A 454 -2.81 7.23 15.02
CA ASN A 454 -4.24 7.56 14.86
C ASN A 454 -4.61 8.07 13.45
N TRP A 455 -3.88 7.66 12.41
CA TRP A 455 -4.26 7.88 11.02
C TRP A 455 -4.76 6.61 10.35
N ARG A 456 -5.55 6.80 9.30
CA ARG A 456 -6.02 5.74 8.41
C ARG A 456 -5.67 6.08 6.96
N ILE A 457 -5.19 5.07 6.25
CA ILE A 457 -5.09 5.10 4.79
C ILE A 457 -5.88 3.96 4.17
N CYS A 458 -6.49 4.22 3.03
CA CYS A 458 -7.04 3.21 2.14
C CYS A 458 -6.21 3.18 0.87
N LEU A 459 -5.54 2.05 0.65
CA LEU A 459 -4.76 1.79 -0.56
C LEU A 459 -5.48 0.75 -1.40
N GLU A 460 -5.55 1.03 -2.69
CA GLU A 460 -6.21 0.16 -3.65
C GLU A 460 -5.20 -0.26 -4.72
N LEU A 461 -5.03 -1.57 -4.89
CA LEU A 461 -4.14 -2.13 -5.88
C LEU A 461 -4.84 -2.09 -7.25
N ASP A 462 -4.23 -1.39 -8.21
CA ASP A 462 -4.63 -1.45 -9.62
C ASP A 462 -3.77 -2.47 -10.38
N PRO A 463 -4.34 -3.62 -10.80
CA PRO A 463 -3.61 -4.59 -11.59
C PRO A 463 -3.14 -4.04 -12.94
N ALA A 464 -3.89 -3.11 -13.55
CA ALA A 464 -3.58 -2.60 -14.90
C ALA A 464 -2.27 -1.80 -14.93
N VAL A 465 -1.92 -1.16 -13.80
CA VAL A 465 -0.65 -0.44 -13.64
C VAL A 465 0.55 -1.40 -13.60
N GLN A 466 0.35 -2.66 -13.19
CA GLN A 466 1.43 -3.66 -13.16
C GLN A 466 1.91 -4.11 -14.54
N ILE A 467 1.06 -3.94 -15.57
CA ILE A 467 1.40 -4.31 -16.95
C ILE A 467 2.42 -3.31 -17.55
N LEU A 468 2.60 -2.15 -16.92
CA LEU A 468 3.36 -1.02 -17.44
C LEU A 468 4.66 -0.80 -16.66
N PRO A 469 5.82 -1.29 -17.12
CA PRO A 469 7.09 -0.95 -16.49
C PRO A 469 7.32 0.58 -16.55
N LYS A 470 7.82 1.14 -15.44
CA LYS A 470 8.11 2.58 -15.30
C LYS A 470 9.41 2.99 -16.00
N VAL A 471 10.32 2.03 -16.23
CA VAL A 471 11.64 2.26 -16.82
C VAL A 471 12.02 1.07 -17.70
N ARG A 472 12.33 1.34 -18.98
CA ARG A 472 12.69 0.38 -20.04
C ARG A 472 11.58 -0.65 -20.31
N TRP A 473 10.94 -0.51 -21.48
CA TRP A 473 10.28 -1.65 -22.09
C TRP A 473 11.33 -2.77 -22.24
N TYR A 474 10.91 -4.03 -22.18
CA TYR A 474 11.71 -5.28 -22.23
C TYR A 474 12.09 -5.92 -20.89
N SER A 475 11.22 -6.84 -20.44
CA SER A 475 11.71 -8.19 -20.12
C SER A 475 12.07 -8.87 -21.45
N ALA A 476 12.98 -9.84 -21.46
CA ALA A 476 13.41 -10.55 -22.67
C ALA A 476 12.29 -11.37 -23.38
N ASN A 477 11.05 -11.33 -22.87
CA ASN A 477 9.92 -12.14 -23.30
C ASN A 477 8.84 -11.28 -23.99
N THR A 478 8.88 -11.21 -25.32
CA THR A 478 7.92 -10.47 -26.16
C THR A 478 7.13 -11.42 -27.06
N VAL A 479 5.92 -11.02 -27.44
CA VAL A 479 5.13 -11.68 -28.51
C VAL A 479 4.95 -10.73 -29.69
N ASP A 480 4.94 -11.32 -30.89
CA ASP A 480 4.66 -10.60 -32.13
C ASP A 480 3.15 -10.47 -32.32
N VAL A 481 2.68 -9.24 -32.58
CA VAL A 481 1.29 -8.92 -32.91
C VAL A 481 1.24 -8.34 -34.31
N THR A 482 0.48 -8.98 -35.19
CA THR A 482 0.34 -8.55 -36.59
C THR A 482 -1.02 -7.92 -36.83
N ALA A 483 -1.03 -6.65 -37.20
CA ALA A 483 -2.22 -5.96 -37.69
C ALA A 483 -2.22 -5.88 -39.23
N THR A 484 -3.41 -5.85 -39.81
CA THR A 484 -3.61 -5.66 -41.25
C THR A 484 -4.19 -4.27 -41.54
N VAL A 485 -3.66 -3.59 -42.55
CA VAL A 485 -4.15 -2.28 -43.01
C VAL A 485 -4.45 -2.26 -44.50
N ASP A 486 -5.38 -1.38 -44.89
CA ASP A 486 -5.77 -1.16 -46.28
C ASP A 486 -4.91 -0.06 -46.91
N LEU A 487 -3.77 -0.44 -47.51
CA LEU A 487 -2.88 0.48 -48.21
C LEU A 487 -3.54 1.11 -49.43
N GLU A 488 -4.46 0.42 -50.11
CA GLU A 488 -5.18 1.01 -51.25
C GLU A 488 -5.99 2.23 -50.83
N LYS A 489 -6.70 2.13 -49.71
CA LYS A 489 -7.46 3.25 -49.15
C LYS A 489 -6.55 4.36 -48.61
N ILE A 490 -5.49 3.97 -47.90
CA ILE A 490 -4.54 4.90 -47.27
C ILE A 490 -3.79 5.73 -48.33
N LEU A 491 -3.28 5.05 -49.37
CA LEU A 491 -2.52 5.68 -50.46
C LEU A 491 -3.41 6.17 -51.61
N LYS A 492 -4.73 5.97 -51.51
CA LYS A 492 -5.73 6.33 -52.53
C LYS A 492 -5.39 5.79 -53.91
N LEU A 493 -4.85 4.57 -53.98
CA LEU A 493 -4.26 4.03 -55.20
C LEU A 493 -5.27 3.95 -56.34
N SER A 494 -6.54 3.62 -56.05
CA SER A 494 -7.59 3.59 -57.06
C SER A 494 -7.80 4.93 -57.75
N THR A 495 -7.58 6.04 -57.05
CA THR A 495 -7.68 7.40 -57.60
C THR A 495 -6.39 7.82 -58.27
N GLU A 496 -5.24 7.55 -57.65
CA GLU A 496 -3.93 7.96 -58.18
C GLU A 496 -3.57 7.24 -59.49
N PHE A 497 -4.13 6.05 -59.73
CA PHE A 497 -3.84 5.22 -60.91
C PHE A 497 -5.05 5.04 -61.85
N GLU A 498 -6.19 5.70 -61.59
CA GLU A 498 -7.43 5.57 -62.40
C GLU A 498 -7.18 5.83 -63.89
N ALA A 499 -6.34 6.83 -64.19
CA ALA A 499 -6.04 7.28 -65.53
C ALA A 499 -4.80 6.62 -66.16
N MET A 500 -4.26 5.55 -65.57
CA MET A 500 -3.03 4.92 -66.08
C MET A 500 -3.21 4.37 -67.50
N GLN A 501 -2.22 4.62 -68.36
CA GLN A 501 -2.25 4.23 -69.77
C GLN A 501 -0.89 3.72 -70.24
N PRO A 502 -0.83 2.82 -71.24
CA PRO A 502 0.43 2.38 -71.83
C PRO A 502 1.14 3.56 -72.54
N PRO A 503 2.48 3.55 -72.62
CA PRO A 503 3.24 4.60 -73.31
C PRO A 503 2.89 4.68 -74.80
N GLN A 504 2.80 5.90 -75.35
CA GLN A 504 2.41 6.10 -76.76
C GLN A 504 3.38 5.38 -77.71
N GLY A 505 2.86 4.35 -78.41
CA GLY A 505 3.61 3.51 -79.35
C GLY A 505 3.77 2.05 -78.91
N GLY A 506 3.29 1.66 -77.72
CA GLY A 506 3.21 0.27 -77.30
C GLY A 506 2.15 -0.50 -78.11
N ASP A 507 2.56 -1.60 -78.72
CA ASP A 507 1.72 -2.50 -79.50
C ASP A 507 0.49 -2.90 -78.67
N THR A 508 -0.72 -2.58 -79.13
CA THR A 508 -2.00 -3.04 -78.54
C THR A 508 -2.21 -4.55 -78.68
N ALA A 509 -1.16 -5.29 -79.04
CA ALA A 509 -1.18 -6.70 -79.38
C ALA A 509 -1.09 -7.66 -78.19
N GLN A 510 -0.95 -7.17 -76.96
CA GLN A 510 -1.07 -8.02 -75.77
C GLN A 510 -2.07 -7.43 -74.76
N GLY A 511 -3.34 -7.74 -75.01
CA GLY A 511 -4.30 -8.03 -73.94
C GLY A 511 -4.91 -6.82 -73.24
N GLY A 512 -5.72 -6.05 -73.96
CA GLY A 512 -6.73 -5.24 -73.31
C GLY A 512 -7.82 -4.83 -74.29
N ASP A 513 -8.92 -5.61 -74.34
CA ASP A 513 -10.14 -5.18 -75.02
C ASP A 513 -10.56 -3.79 -74.52
N ALA A 514 -11.24 -3.02 -75.38
CA ALA A 514 -11.88 -1.78 -74.97
C ALA A 514 -12.78 -2.03 -73.75
N GLY A 515 -12.35 -1.59 -72.56
CA GLY A 515 -13.00 -1.92 -71.28
C GLY A 515 -12.06 -2.50 -70.20
N THR A 516 -10.78 -2.71 -70.49
CA THR A 516 -9.81 -3.23 -69.51
C THR A 516 -9.42 -2.16 -68.48
N ASN A 517 -9.72 -2.42 -67.20
CA ASN A 517 -9.30 -1.55 -66.11
C ASN A 517 -7.83 -1.85 -65.77
N TYR A 518 -6.90 -1.09 -66.37
CA TYR A 518 -5.46 -1.27 -66.21
C TYR A 518 -5.02 -1.27 -64.74
N TYR A 519 -5.69 -0.50 -63.89
CA TYR A 519 -5.38 -0.45 -62.46
C TYR A 519 -5.67 -1.77 -61.74
N GLU A 520 -6.72 -2.52 -62.12
CA GLU A 520 -7.04 -3.80 -61.46
C GLU A 520 -5.99 -4.88 -61.76
N GLU A 521 -5.49 -4.95 -62.99
CA GLU A 521 -4.40 -5.88 -63.32
C GLU A 521 -3.07 -5.44 -62.69
N PHE A 522 -2.79 -4.14 -62.64
CA PHE A 522 -1.63 -3.60 -61.91
C PHE A 522 -1.71 -3.92 -60.41
N LYS A 523 -2.87 -3.74 -59.79
CA LYS A 523 -3.14 -4.08 -58.39
C LYS A 523 -2.92 -5.57 -58.13
N LYS A 524 -3.38 -6.45 -59.02
CA LYS A 524 -3.17 -7.90 -58.92
C LYS A 524 -1.68 -8.28 -59.00
N HIS A 525 -0.91 -7.59 -59.84
CA HIS A 525 0.54 -7.74 -59.90
C HIS A 525 1.20 -7.31 -58.59
N ILE A 526 0.89 -6.11 -58.08
CA ILE A 526 1.41 -5.61 -56.80
C ILE A 526 1.07 -6.58 -55.67
N ASN A 527 -0.17 -7.04 -55.58
CA ASN A 527 -0.60 -8.01 -54.56
C ASN A 527 0.24 -9.29 -54.59
N THR A 528 0.58 -9.78 -55.78
CA THR A 528 1.47 -10.94 -55.93
C THR A 528 2.86 -10.65 -55.37
N VAL A 529 3.41 -9.47 -55.62
CA VAL A 529 4.73 -9.07 -55.10
C VAL A 529 4.71 -8.93 -53.58
N ILE A 530 3.71 -8.24 -53.02
CA ILE A 530 3.53 -8.07 -51.56
C ILE A 530 3.38 -9.43 -50.87
N SER A 531 2.59 -10.34 -51.46
CA SER A 531 2.36 -11.68 -50.91
C SER A 531 3.63 -12.52 -50.90
N ASN A 532 4.44 -12.46 -51.96
CA ASN A 532 5.69 -13.20 -52.09
C ASN A 532 6.74 -12.83 -51.03
N VAL A 533 6.68 -11.61 -50.49
CA VAL A 533 7.56 -11.16 -49.39
C VAL A 533 6.91 -11.33 -48.01
N GLY A 534 5.74 -11.98 -47.94
CA GLY A 534 5.06 -12.29 -46.68
C GLY A 534 4.29 -11.13 -46.05
N LEU A 535 4.13 -10.01 -46.76
CA LEU A 535 3.49 -8.79 -46.26
C LEU A 535 1.97 -8.75 -46.46
N GLY A 536 1.37 -9.83 -46.99
CA GLY A 536 -0.08 -9.91 -47.24
C GLY A 536 -0.44 -9.43 -48.65
N ASP A 537 -1.38 -8.51 -48.74
CA ASP A 537 -1.81 -7.85 -49.99
C ASP A 537 -2.06 -6.36 -49.71
N ILE A 538 -2.43 -5.59 -50.73
CA ILE A 538 -2.60 -4.13 -50.61
C ILE A 538 -3.80 -3.74 -49.74
N ASN A 539 -4.80 -4.60 -49.59
CA ASN A 539 -5.96 -4.38 -48.75
C ASN A 539 -5.78 -4.95 -47.33
N ASN A 540 -4.85 -5.90 -47.17
CA ASN A 540 -4.53 -6.60 -45.93
C ASN A 540 -3.02 -6.56 -45.65
N PHE A 541 -2.42 -5.38 -45.75
CA PHE A 541 -0.98 -5.22 -45.60
C PHE A 541 -0.58 -5.41 -44.13
N LYS A 542 0.40 -6.28 -43.89
CA LYS A 542 0.78 -6.71 -42.55
C LYS A 542 1.82 -5.78 -41.93
N ILE A 543 1.50 -5.25 -40.75
CA ILE A 543 2.44 -4.59 -39.85
C ILE A 543 2.52 -5.42 -38.57
N THR A 544 3.72 -5.87 -38.24
CA THR A 544 3.95 -6.62 -36.98
C THR A 544 4.61 -5.70 -35.97
N VAL A 545 4.24 -5.79 -34.70
CA VAL A 545 4.89 -5.09 -33.59
C VAL A 545 5.13 -6.08 -32.44
N LYS A 546 6.16 -5.82 -31.65
CA LYS A 546 6.49 -6.59 -30.46
C LYS A 546 5.86 -5.93 -29.25
N ILE A 547 5.10 -6.72 -28.49
CA ILE A 547 4.52 -6.33 -27.21
C ILE A 547 5.00 -7.27 -26.09
N PRO A 548 4.92 -6.85 -24.81
CA PRO A 548 5.21 -7.73 -23.69
C PRO A 548 4.32 -8.97 -23.67
N ASN A 549 4.89 -10.14 -23.35
CA ASN A 549 4.14 -11.39 -23.28
C ASN A 549 3.35 -11.55 -21.96
N THR A 550 2.09 -11.13 -21.93
CA THR A 550 1.22 -11.13 -20.73
C THR A 550 0.73 -12.49 -20.27
N SER A 551 1.14 -13.57 -20.95
CA SER A 551 0.81 -14.93 -20.53
C SER A 551 1.67 -15.47 -19.37
N ASN A 552 2.80 -14.82 -19.02
CA ASN A 552 3.66 -15.25 -17.90
C ASN A 552 3.79 -14.17 -16.81
N PRO A 553 3.10 -14.32 -15.66
CA PRO A 553 3.11 -13.32 -14.58
C PRO A 553 4.49 -13.07 -13.98
N GLU A 554 5.39 -14.05 -13.97
CA GLU A 554 6.73 -13.92 -13.38
C GLU A 554 7.64 -12.95 -14.15
N THR A 555 7.27 -12.62 -15.39
CA THR A 555 8.03 -11.71 -16.25
C THR A 555 7.62 -10.24 -16.13
N TYR A 556 6.60 -9.95 -15.32
CA TYR A 556 6.19 -8.60 -14.97
C TYR A 556 6.91 -8.17 -13.70
N THR A 557 7.53 -7.01 -13.78
CA THR A 557 8.00 -6.30 -12.59
C THR A 557 6.77 -6.01 -11.74
N CYS A 558 6.51 -6.81 -10.68
CA CYS A 558 5.45 -6.54 -9.71
C CYS A 558 5.76 -5.23 -8.98
N VAL A 559 5.50 -4.10 -9.64
CA VAL A 559 5.38 -2.81 -9.01
C VAL A 559 3.90 -2.67 -8.75
N PRO A 560 3.43 -3.00 -7.54
CA PRO A 560 2.01 -2.86 -7.27
C PRO A 560 1.63 -1.38 -7.46
N GLY A 561 0.69 -1.15 -8.37
CA GLY A 561 0.17 0.18 -8.69
C GLY A 561 -0.82 0.62 -7.64
N TRP A 562 -0.35 0.77 -6.41
CA TRP A 562 -1.17 1.25 -5.32
C TRP A 562 -1.57 2.69 -5.59
N ARG A 563 -2.87 2.95 -5.50
CA ARG A 563 -3.40 4.31 -5.42
C ARG A 563 -3.88 4.57 -4.01
N GLU A 564 -3.53 5.73 -3.50
CA GLU A 564 -4.14 6.29 -2.30
C GLU A 564 -5.55 6.76 -2.64
N VAL A 565 -6.54 6.24 -1.91
CA VAL A 565 -7.96 6.58 -2.11
C VAL A 565 -8.45 7.50 -0.99
N VAL A 566 -8.02 7.22 0.24
CA VAL A 566 -8.35 7.99 1.43
C VAL A 566 -7.09 8.08 2.27
N ASN A 567 -6.80 9.28 2.76
CA ASN A 567 -5.77 9.53 3.76
C ASN A 567 -6.31 10.61 4.70
N THR A 568 -6.65 10.19 5.89
CA THR A 568 -7.22 11.08 6.91
C THR A 568 -6.65 10.68 8.25
N ALA A 569 -6.56 11.64 9.18
CA ALA A 569 -6.62 11.27 10.58
C ALA A 569 -7.80 10.30 10.74
N SER A 570 -7.63 9.19 11.46
CA SER A 570 -8.68 8.19 11.64
C SER A 570 -9.75 8.72 12.58
N GLY A 571 -10.20 9.96 12.34
CA GLY A 571 -11.13 10.71 13.15
C GLY A 571 -12.26 9.80 13.58
N ASN A 572 -12.30 9.63 14.90
CA ASN A 572 -13.37 9.11 15.70
C ASN A 572 -13.78 7.63 15.50
N GLU A 573 -13.00 6.72 16.10
CA GLU A 573 -13.42 5.39 16.61
C GLU A 573 -12.84 5.14 18.00
#